data_AF-U3U462-F1
#
_entry.id   AF-U3U462-F1
#
_cell.length_a   1.000
_cell.length_b   1.000
_cell.length_c   1.000
_cell.angle_alpha   90.00
_cell.angle_beta   90.00
_cell.angle_gamma   90.00
#
_symmetry.space_group_name_H-M   'P 1'
#
loop_
_entity.id
_entity.type
_entity.pdbx_description
1 polymer ?
#
loop_
_entity_poly.entity_id
_entity_poly.type
_entity_poly.pdbx_seq_one_letter_code
_entity_poly.pdbx_strand_id
1 'polypeptide(L)' 'MLAIPALCWLCRLPLRIARHGLCSVCLRQLPALCPCCGLPASGDQPYGRCLRRPPPWHALTCVSDYVPPLSE' A
#
# COMPACT_ATOMS: atom_id res chain seq x y z
N MET A 1 -2.74 -23.40 17.00
CA MET A 1 -2.55 -22.06 16.39
C MET A 1 -3.07 -22.17 14.96
N LEU A 2 -4.32 -21.75 14.74
CA LEU A 2 -4.94 -21.82 13.42
C LEU A 2 -4.16 -20.89 12.49
N ALA A 3 -3.38 -21.45 11.59
CA ALA A 3 -2.78 -20.70 10.50
C ALA A 3 -3.94 -20.23 9.61
N ILE A 4 -4.51 -19.06 9.94
CA ILE A 4 -5.34 -18.33 9.00
C ILE A 4 -4.47 -18.23 7.75
N PRO A 5 -4.84 -18.85 6.61
CA PRO A 5 -4.01 -18.81 5.43
C PRO A 5 -3.85 -17.34 5.10
N ALA A 6 -2.60 -16.87 5.12
CA ALA A 6 -2.34 -15.49 4.81
C ALA A 6 -2.55 -15.33 3.32
N LEU A 7 -3.73 -14.88 2.94
CA LEU A 7 -4.07 -14.61 1.57
C LEU A 7 -3.62 -13.19 1.22
N CYS A 8 -3.23 -12.99 -0.03
CA CYS A 8 -3.05 -11.66 -0.58
C CYS A 8 -4.37 -10.89 -0.43
N TRP A 9 -4.32 -9.67 0.12
CA TRP A 9 -5.50 -8.84 0.30
C TRP A 9 -6.21 -8.52 -1.02
N LEU A 10 -5.46 -8.46 -2.12
CA LEU A 10 -5.98 -8.19 -3.46
C LEU A 10 -6.45 -9.46 -4.18
N CYS A 11 -5.53 -10.35 -4.55
CA CYS A 11 -5.87 -11.50 -5.40
C CYS A 11 -6.37 -12.73 -4.65
N ARG A 12 -6.42 -12.70 -3.31
CA ARG A 12 -6.86 -13.81 -2.46
C ARG A 12 -6.06 -15.12 -2.61
N LEU A 13 -4.90 -15.10 -3.29
CA LEU A 13 -4.00 -16.24 -3.39
C LEU A 13 -3.12 -16.40 -2.14
N PRO A 14 -2.65 -17.63 -1.81
CA PRO A 14 -1.77 -17.87 -0.67
C PRO A 14 -0.46 -17.07 -0.72
N LEU A 15 -0.10 -16.42 0.38
CA LEU A 15 1.19 -15.74 0.56
C LEU A 15 2.21 -16.70 1.15
N ARG A 16 3.41 -16.66 0.58
CA ARG A 16 4.58 -17.35 1.15
C ARG A 16 4.97 -16.80 2.53
N ILE A 17 4.72 -15.50 2.77
CA ILE A 17 5.06 -14.81 4.01
C ILE A 17 3.85 -14.01 4.47
N ALA A 18 3.23 -14.42 5.57
CA ALA A 18 1.95 -13.90 6.02
C ALA A 18 1.95 -12.39 6.33
N ARG A 19 3.02 -11.90 6.95
CA ARG A 19 3.13 -10.50 7.40
C ARG A 19 3.15 -9.46 6.26
N HIS A 20 3.34 -9.88 5.01
CA HIS A 20 3.42 -8.93 3.88
C HIS A 20 2.05 -8.40 3.45
N GLY A 21 0.95 -9.12 3.70
CA GLY A 21 -0.40 -8.74 3.28
C GLY A 21 -0.67 -8.77 1.76
N LEU A 22 0.33 -8.48 0.93
CA LEU A 22 0.27 -8.44 -0.53
C LEU A 22 1.29 -9.41 -1.16
N CYS A 23 0.91 -10.04 -2.26
CA CYS A 23 1.83 -10.88 -3.02
C CYS A 23 2.73 -10.01 -3.91
N SER A 24 3.90 -10.53 -4.28
CA SER A 24 4.87 -9.78 -5.09
C SER A 24 4.34 -9.40 -6.49
N VAL A 25 3.34 -10.12 -7.00
CA VAL A 25 2.69 -9.80 -8.28
C VAL A 25 1.77 -8.58 -8.11
N CYS A 26 0.86 -8.61 -7.14
CA CYS A 26 -0.04 -7.48 -6.86
C CYS A 26 0.75 -6.23 -6.43
N LEU A 27 1.79 -6.38 -5.60
CA LEU A 27 2.63 -5.27 -5.16
C LEU A 27 3.29 -4.53 -6.34
N ARG A 28 3.71 -5.26 -7.39
CA ARG A 28 4.32 -4.67 -8.59
C ARG A 28 3.33 -3.98 -9.52
N GLN A 29 2.03 -4.25 -9.37
CA GLN A 29 0.99 -3.58 -10.15
C GLN A 29 0.48 -2.31 -9.47
N LEU A 30 0.84 -2.09 -8.20
CA LEU A 30 0.46 -0.87 -7.50
C LEU A 30 1.21 0.34 -8.08
N PRO A 31 0.55 1.50 -8.17
CA PRO A 31 1.20 2.72 -8.61
C PRO A 31 2.33 3.10 -7.64
N ALA A 32 3.44 3.60 -8.20
CA ALA A 32 4.52 4.19 -7.42
C ALA A 32 4.06 5.55 -6.86
N LEU A 33 3.63 5.54 -5.60
CA LEU A 33 3.17 6.73 -4.87
C LEU A 33 4.07 6.98 -3.67
N CYS A 34 4.17 8.24 -3.24
CA CYS A 34 4.89 8.57 -2.02
C CYS A 34 4.24 7.89 -0.81
N PRO A 35 5.00 7.13 0.01
CA PRO A 35 4.45 6.55 1.23
C PRO A 35 4.04 7.62 2.26
N CYS A 36 4.48 8.88 2.11
CA CYS A 36 4.06 9.95 3.00
C CYS A 36 2.76 10.64 2.55
N CYS A 37 2.65 11.04 1.27
CA CYS A 37 1.55 11.88 0.81
C CYS A 37 0.62 11.26 -0.23
N GLY A 38 0.90 10.04 -0.71
CA GLY A 38 0.06 9.36 -1.71
C GLY A 38 0.08 9.99 -3.11
N LEU A 39 0.92 10.99 -3.37
CA LEU A 39 1.08 11.58 -4.70
C LEU A 39 2.02 10.72 -5.58
N PRO A 40 1.90 10.78 -6.92
CA PRO A 40 2.80 10.09 -7.84
C PRO A 40 4.27 10.39 -7.55
N ALA A 41 5.07 9.34 -7.51
CA ALA A 41 6.48 9.36 -7.15
C ALA A 41 7.35 8.79 -8.27
N SER A 42 8.50 9.42 -8.52
CA SER A 42 9.54 8.81 -9.36
C SER A 42 10.41 7.79 -8.59
N GLY A 43 9.98 7.34 -7.40
CA GLY A 43 10.73 6.38 -6.56
C GLY A 43 10.12 6.19 -5.15
N ASP A 44 10.69 5.29 -4.36
CA ASP A 44 10.18 4.91 -3.02
C ASP A 44 10.61 5.87 -1.88
N GLN A 45 11.37 6.92 -2.21
CA GLN A 45 11.87 7.87 -1.22
C GLN A 45 10.93 9.07 -1.08
N PRO A 46 10.75 9.62 0.14
CA PRO A 46 10.02 10.86 0.31
C PRO A 46 10.73 12.02 -0.38
N TYR A 47 10.00 12.83 -1.15
CA TYR A 47 10.52 13.98 -1.86
C TYR A 47 9.85 15.29 -1.42
N GLY A 48 10.63 16.37 -1.41
CA GLY A 48 10.15 17.74 -1.24
C GLY A 48 9.33 17.98 0.03
N ARG A 49 8.00 18.14 -0.14
CA ARG A 49 7.07 18.51 0.94
C ARG A 49 7.07 17.51 2.09
N CYS A 50 7.21 16.22 1.78
CA CYS A 50 7.20 15.14 2.78
C CYS A 50 8.41 15.16 3.71
N LEU A 51 9.56 15.70 3.25
CA LEU A 51 10.75 15.88 4.07
C LEU A 51 10.63 17.09 5.01
N ARG A 52 9.97 18.15 4.56
CA ARG A 52 9.83 19.40 5.33
C ARG A 52 8.76 19.32 6.41
N ARG A 53 7.71 18.53 6.17
CA ARG A 53 6.58 18.38 7.09
C ARG A 53 6.07 16.96 7.00
N PRO A 54 6.74 16.00 7.67
CA PRO A 54 6.31 14.61 7.63
C PRO A 54 4.89 14.49 8.21
N PRO A 55 4.04 13.65 7.60
CA PRO A 55 2.71 13.40 8.12
C PRO A 55 2.77 12.64 9.47
N PRO A 56 1.68 12.63 10.26
CA PRO A 56 1.66 11.93 11.54
C PRO A 56 1.63 10.40 11.43
N TRP A 57 1.42 9.83 10.23
CA TRP A 57 1.44 8.39 9.97
C TRP A 57 2.80 7.93 9.42
N HIS A 58 3.17 6.68 9.66
CA HIS A 58 4.47 6.12 9.21
C HIS A 58 4.55 5.94 7.68
N ALA A 59 3.59 5.24 7.08
CA ALA A 59 3.56 4.98 5.64
C ALA A 59 2.13 4.70 5.14
N LEU A 60 1.84 5.14 3.92
CA LEU A 60 0.63 4.84 3.16
C LEU A 60 0.90 3.74 2.14
N THR A 61 -0.09 2.90 1.91
CA THR A 61 -0.11 1.95 0.80
C THR A 61 -1.41 2.16 0.04
N CYS A 62 -1.33 2.59 -1.21
CA CYS A 62 -2.51 2.64 -2.07
C CYS A 62 -2.78 1.23 -2.59
N VAL A 63 -4.00 0.74 -2.37
CA VAL A 63 -4.39 -0.63 -2.70
C VAL A 63 -5.34 -0.66 -3.91
N SER A 64 -6.14 0.40 -4.09
CA SER A 64 -7.01 0.59 -5.25
C SER A 64 -7.35 2.06 -5.42
N ASP A 65 -7.85 2.42 -6.61
CA ASP A 65 -8.44 3.73 -6.83
C ASP A 65 -9.70 3.92 -5.97
N TYR A 66 -10.00 5.17 -5.63
CA TYR A 66 -11.24 5.54 -4.99
C TYR A 66 -12.42 5.29 -5.96
N VAL A 67 -13.41 4.50 -5.53
CA VAL A 67 -14.67 4.30 -6.25
C VAL A 67 -15.79 5.01 -5.49
N PRO A 68 -16.44 6.03 -6.08
CA PRO A 68 -17.48 6.77 -5.38
C PRO A 68 -18.79 5.97 -5.18
N PRO A 69 -19.59 6.27 -4.12
CA PRO A 69 -19.36 7.33 -3.15
C PRO A 69 -18.97 6.81 -1.75
N LEU A 70 -18.02 7.48 -1.09
CA LEU A 70 -17.80 7.40 0.37
C LEU A 70 -18.86 8.24 1.12
N SER A 71 -20.13 8.17 0.72
CA SER A 71 -21.22 8.92 1.36
C SER A 71 -22.07 7.99 2.22
N GLU A 72 -22.04 8.22 3.53
CA GLU A 72 -23.11 8.97 4.22
C GLU A 72 -22.49 10.13 5.02
#